data_AF-A0A422PG85-F1
#
_entry.id   AF-A0A422PG85-F1
#
_cell.length_a   1.000
_cell.length_b   1.000
_cell.length_c   1.000
_cell.angle_alpha   90.00
_cell.angle_beta   90.00
_cell.angle_gamma   90.00
#
_symmetry.space_group_name_H-M   'P 1'
#
loop_
_entity.id
_entity.type
_entity.pdbx_description
1 polymer ?
#
loop_
_entity_poly.entity_id
_entity_poly.type
_entity_poly.pdbx_seq_one_letter_code
_entity_poly.pdbx_strand_id
1 'polypeptide(L)'
;MWRRGQWLRAPPKVLCLTMIPGGGAMTRALQQLGYTPYTFRQTFTEGRVTTHPQEWCMVLSKKKPFNPAMLDNSDKGASDGSGGFDALVGPPCTLAFEEILKECPLSTRVILVEEVDKDAWALDAATIWEPLLRQTEKAAKRQAGAHLHQMVSKMTMGMAGSSRKVSVAAVLEMLEDRVKTVVPKDRLLVYRYGSGWEPLCHFLSKPIPHSDETGTVPFPPQESGTDVAADLSDRLQRVEWVVLWVTCFLVAALFVLYTPLYTQLRDSVAAYYEDYREAFEPVLRENEGNTISLRRALVLAKNTTMSFEEKWRARGGVAGAAGEALSKLADGAGKESEAG
;
A
#
# COMPACT_ATOMS: atom_id res chain seq x y z
N MET A 1 2.17 40.22 0.65
CA MET A 1 1.93 38.76 0.52
C MET A 1 0.89 38.37 1.57
N TRP A 2 -0.39 38.47 1.21
CA TRP A 2 -1.50 38.27 2.15
C TRP A 2 -1.63 36.78 2.47
N ARG A 3 -1.48 36.39 3.74
CA ARG A 3 -1.83 35.03 4.20
C ARG A 3 -3.34 34.86 3.98
N ARG A 4 -3.74 34.04 3.00
CA ARG A 4 -5.13 33.62 2.83
C ARG A 4 -5.55 32.92 4.13
N GLY A 5 -6.42 33.57 4.89
CA GLY A 5 -6.97 33.02 6.12
C GLY A 5 -7.72 31.72 5.85
N GLN A 6 -7.75 30.84 6.85
CA GLN A 6 -8.46 29.54 6.83
C GLN A 6 -9.96 29.65 6.43
N TRP A 7 -10.50 30.87 6.39
CA TRP A 7 -11.89 31.22 6.07
C TRP A 7 -12.19 31.42 4.57
N LEU A 8 -11.19 31.33 3.68
CA LEU A 8 -11.35 31.52 2.22
C LEU A 8 -11.41 30.20 1.43
N ARG A 9 -11.70 29.07 2.10
CA ARG A 9 -11.79 27.76 1.45
C ARG A 9 -13.24 27.48 1.08
N ALA A 10 -13.51 27.35 -0.22
CA ALA A 10 -14.86 27.14 -0.70
C ALA A 10 -15.31 25.71 -0.33
N PRO A 11 -16.36 25.56 0.51
CA PRO A 11 -16.93 24.25 0.79
C PRO A 11 -17.49 23.62 -0.50
N PRO A 12 -17.62 22.28 -0.56
CA PRO A 12 -18.14 21.61 -1.74
C PRO A 12 -19.56 22.09 -2.04
N LYS A 13 -19.80 22.43 -3.30
CA LYS A 13 -21.09 22.93 -3.80
C LYS A 13 -22.08 21.79 -4.00
N VAL A 14 -21.58 20.61 -4.36
CA VAL A 14 -22.40 19.43 -4.67
C VAL A 14 -21.90 18.22 -3.89
N LEU A 15 -22.83 17.49 -3.27
CA LEU A 15 -22.59 16.20 -2.65
C LEU A 15 -23.45 15.15 -3.36
N CYS A 16 -22.83 14.30 -4.15
CA CYS A 16 -23.48 13.22 -4.90
C CYS A 16 -23.29 11.88 -4.18
N LEU A 17 -24.37 11.43 -3.56
CA LEU A 17 -24.48 10.21 -2.77
C LEU A 17 -24.82 9.05 -3.70
N THR A 18 -23.81 8.28 -4.06
CA THR A 18 -23.89 7.01 -4.78
C THR A 18 -22.99 6.01 -4.09
N MET A 19 -23.25 4.72 -4.25
CA MET A 19 -22.41 3.66 -3.68
C MET A 19 -21.34 3.14 -4.66
N ILE A 20 -21.30 3.70 -5.87
CA ILE A 20 -20.30 3.34 -6.87
C ILE A 20 -18.97 4.03 -6.54
N PRO A 21 -17.84 3.30 -6.37
CA PRO A 21 -16.55 3.88 -5.96
C PRO A 21 -16.07 5.03 -6.86
N GLY A 22 -16.29 4.91 -8.17
CA GLY A 22 -15.94 5.94 -9.16
C GLY A 22 -17.02 7.01 -9.37
N GLY A 23 -18.15 6.92 -8.67
CA GLY A 23 -19.32 7.79 -8.85
C GLY A 23 -20.19 7.49 -10.08
N GLY A 24 -19.81 6.48 -10.87
CA GLY A 24 -20.53 6.08 -12.09
C GLY A 24 -20.67 7.23 -13.09
N ALA A 25 -21.80 7.28 -13.79
CA ALA A 25 -22.11 8.33 -14.76
C ALA A 25 -22.09 9.75 -14.14
N MET A 26 -22.39 9.87 -12.84
CA MET A 26 -22.50 11.17 -12.17
C MET A 26 -21.18 11.92 -12.09
N THR A 27 -20.04 11.22 -11.99
CA THR A 27 -18.73 11.86 -11.99
C THR A 27 -18.50 12.61 -13.31
N ARG A 28 -18.73 11.97 -14.45
CA ARG A 28 -18.61 12.63 -15.76
C ARG A 28 -19.69 13.68 -15.98
N ALA A 29 -20.92 13.43 -15.53
CA ALA A 29 -22.00 14.39 -15.68
C ALA A 29 -21.70 15.71 -14.95
N LEU A 30 -21.19 15.62 -13.71
CA LEU A 30 -20.78 16.79 -12.94
C LEU A 30 -19.57 17.50 -13.55
N GLN A 31 -18.60 16.76 -14.11
CA GLN A 31 -17.48 17.34 -14.86
C GLN A 31 -17.97 18.16 -16.07
N GLN A 32 -18.91 17.62 -16.85
CA GLN A 32 -19.50 18.32 -18.00
C GLN A 32 -20.30 19.57 -17.59
N LEU A 33 -20.83 19.62 -16.38
CA LEU A 33 -21.49 20.80 -15.81
C LEU A 33 -20.51 21.83 -15.18
N GLY A 34 -19.20 21.56 -15.26
CA GLY A 34 -18.12 22.43 -14.80
C GLY A 34 -17.75 22.27 -13.33
N TYR A 35 -18.12 21.15 -12.69
CA TYR A 35 -17.64 20.80 -11.35
C TYR A 35 -16.35 19.99 -11.41
N THR A 36 -15.64 19.93 -10.29
CA THR A 36 -14.42 19.13 -10.09
C THR A 36 -14.67 18.06 -9.01
N PRO A 37 -15.07 16.84 -9.40
CA PRO A 37 -15.41 15.77 -8.47
C PRO A 37 -14.22 15.18 -7.72
N TYR A 38 -14.39 14.99 -6.43
CA TYR A 38 -13.59 14.13 -5.57
C TYR A 38 -14.29 12.77 -5.41
N THR A 39 -13.63 11.68 -5.82
CA THR A 39 -14.14 10.30 -5.74
C THR A 39 -13.20 9.41 -4.93
N PHE A 40 -13.54 8.12 -4.79
CA PHE A 40 -12.66 7.14 -4.15
C PHE A 40 -11.27 7.12 -4.76
N ARG A 41 -11.14 7.32 -6.09
CA ARG A 41 -9.86 7.33 -6.80
C ARG A 41 -8.89 8.37 -6.23
N GLN A 42 -9.39 9.58 -5.93
CA GLN A 42 -8.59 10.67 -5.38
C GLN A 42 -8.07 10.40 -3.96
N THR A 43 -8.60 9.40 -3.25
CA THR A 43 -8.08 9.02 -1.92
C THR A 43 -6.68 8.39 -2.00
N PHE A 44 -6.29 7.82 -3.15
CA PHE A 44 -5.03 7.09 -3.30
C PHE A 44 -4.17 7.53 -4.50
N THR A 45 -4.66 8.45 -5.35
CA THR A 45 -3.88 9.04 -6.45
C THR A 45 -3.17 10.34 -6.02
N GLU A 46 -2.32 10.88 -6.91
CA GLU A 46 -1.66 12.17 -6.74
C GLU A 46 -0.91 12.31 -5.40
N GLY A 47 -0.33 11.21 -4.91
CA GLY A 47 0.42 11.16 -3.65
C GLY A 47 -0.42 11.33 -2.38
N ARG A 48 -1.73 11.14 -2.44
CA ARG A 48 -2.66 11.24 -1.29
C ARG A 48 -2.82 9.94 -0.49
N VAL A 49 -2.25 8.83 -0.97
CA VAL A 49 -2.39 7.48 -0.38
C VAL A 49 -1.98 7.40 1.10
N THR A 50 -1.13 8.31 1.58
CA THR A 50 -0.69 8.35 2.99
C THR A 50 -1.54 9.28 3.86
N THR A 51 -2.16 10.32 3.28
CA THR A 51 -2.86 11.37 4.03
C THR A 51 -4.37 11.20 3.99
N HIS A 52 -4.97 11.10 2.79
CA HIS A 52 -6.42 11.06 2.64
C HIS A 52 -7.04 9.82 3.29
N PRO A 53 -6.48 8.60 3.16
CA PRO A 53 -7.09 7.44 3.81
C PRO A 53 -7.10 7.53 5.34
N GLN A 54 -6.08 8.14 5.93
CA GLN A 54 -6.03 8.39 7.37
C GLN A 54 -7.13 9.38 7.80
N GLU A 55 -7.24 10.49 7.09
CA GLU A 55 -8.27 11.51 7.34
C GLU A 55 -9.69 10.93 7.21
N TRP A 56 -9.97 10.22 6.10
CA TRP A 56 -11.26 9.56 5.90
C TRP A 56 -11.55 8.49 6.94
N CYS A 57 -10.55 7.72 7.37
CA CYS A 57 -10.73 6.76 8.47
C CYS A 57 -11.15 7.46 9.78
N MET A 58 -10.59 8.62 10.08
CA MET A 58 -10.94 9.41 11.27
C MET A 58 -12.36 9.99 11.19
N VAL A 59 -12.75 10.50 10.01
CA VAL A 59 -14.11 11.02 9.75
C VAL A 59 -15.14 9.90 9.80
N LEU A 60 -14.93 8.78 9.11
CA LEU A 60 -15.83 7.61 9.12
C LEU A 60 -15.98 7.01 10.53
N SER A 61 -14.95 7.11 11.36
CA SER A 61 -14.99 6.66 12.76
C SER A 61 -15.56 7.71 13.71
N LYS A 62 -16.00 8.87 13.22
CA LYS A 62 -16.48 10.02 14.01
C LYS A 62 -15.48 10.50 15.07
N LYS A 63 -14.19 10.25 14.86
CA LYS A 63 -13.10 10.69 15.76
C LYS A 63 -12.64 12.11 15.47
N LYS A 64 -12.93 12.60 14.26
CA LYS A 64 -12.57 13.94 13.78
C LYS A 64 -13.71 14.48 12.91
N PRO A 65 -14.10 15.76 13.03
CA PRO A 65 -15.03 16.38 12.10
C PRO A 65 -14.43 16.41 10.69
N PHE A 66 -15.29 16.45 9.68
CA PHE A 66 -14.86 16.64 8.31
C PHE A 66 -14.18 18.02 8.16
N ASN A 67 -13.04 18.07 7.48
CA ASN A 67 -12.37 19.34 7.22
C ASN A 67 -12.33 19.59 5.71
N PRO A 68 -13.05 20.61 5.18
CA PRO A 68 -13.02 20.97 3.76
C PRO A 68 -11.61 21.25 3.22
N ALA A 69 -10.65 21.59 4.08
CA ALA A 69 -9.24 21.76 3.70
C ALA A 69 -8.63 20.54 3.00
N MET A 70 -9.13 19.33 3.26
CA MET A 70 -8.69 18.10 2.58
C MET A 70 -8.99 18.13 1.07
N LEU A 71 -9.89 19.01 0.62
CA LEU A 71 -10.27 19.15 -0.78
C LEU A 71 -9.44 20.18 -1.54
N ASP A 72 -8.54 20.89 -0.86
CA ASP A 72 -7.67 21.86 -1.52
C ASP A 72 -6.54 21.17 -2.28
N ASN A 73 -6.32 21.59 -3.52
CA ASN A 73 -5.17 21.18 -4.34
C ASN A 73 -3.99 22.16 -4.25
N SER A 74 -4.02 23.13 -3.31
CA SER A 74 -3.03 24.20 -3.23
C SER A 74 -1.63 23.75 -2.82
N ASP A 75 -1.49 22.60 -2.16
CA ASP A 75 -0.23 22.16 -1.55
C ASP A 75 0.76 21.56 -2.57
N LYS A 76 0.40 21.46 -3.85
CA LYS A 76 1.26 20.90 -4.90
C LYS A 76 1.43 21.81 -6.09
N GLY A 77 2.07 22.97 -5.91
CA GLY A 77 2.79 23.70 -6.97
C GLY A 77 2.07 23.88 -8.31
N ALA A 78 0.73 23.86 -8.33
CA ALA A 78 -0.05 23.91 -9.54
C ALA A 78 -0.04 25.35 -10.04
N SER A 79 0.87 25.62 -10.97
CA SER A 79 0.99 26.88 -11.71
C SER A 79 -0.20 27.19 -12.62
N ASP A 80 -1.25 26.35 -12.61
CA ASP A 80 -2.31 26.37 -13.61
C ASP A 80 -3.71 26.69 -13.04
N GLY A 81 -3.79 27.18 -11.80
CA GLY A 81 -5.05 27.72 -11.25
C GLY A 81 -6.19 26.70 -11.10
N SER A 82 -5.93 25.39 -11.16
CA SER A 82 -6.95 24.37 -10.91
C SER A 82 -7.39 24.44 -9.44
N GLY A 83 -8.64 24.84 -9.23
CA GLY A 83 -9.25 24.92 -7.91
C GLY A 83 -9.27 23.58 -7.19
N GLY A 84 -9.49 23.61 -5.88
CA GLY A 84 -9.80 22.41 -5.11
C GLY A 84 -11.07 21.72 -5.60
N PHE A 85 -11.36 20.54 -5.04
CA PHE A 85 -12.57 19.79 -5.39
C PHE A 85 -13.82 20.51 -4.88
N ASP A 86 -14.76 20.80 -5.78
CA ASP A 86 -16.02 21.48 -5.45
C ASP A 86 -17.26 20.58 -5.53
N ALA A 87 -17.07 19.30 -5.89
CA ALA A 87 -18.08 18.26 -5.79
C ALA A 87 -17.51 17.00 -5.11
N LEU A 88 -18.28 16.37 -4.24
CA LEU A 88 -17.95 15.10 -3.59
C LEU A 88 -18.85 14.00 -4.16
N VAL A 89 -18.27 12.90 -4.66
CA VAL A 89 -19.04 11.86 -5.36
C VAL A 89 -18.64 10.48 -4.87
N GLY A 90 -19.62 9.71 -4.43
CA GLY A 90 -19.41 8.31 -4.06
C GLY A 90 -18.74 8.12 -2.69
N PRO A 91 -18.43 6.87 -2.31
CA PRO A 91 -17.71 6.59 -1.08
C PRO A 91 -16.24 7.06 -1.19
N PRO A 92 -15.59 7.46 -0.09
CA PRO A 92 -16.07 7.46 1.30
C PRO A 92 -17.09 8.55 1.64
N CYS A 93 -17.27 9.56 0.77
CA CYS A 93 -18.11 10.73 1.04
C CYS A 93 -19.58 10.34 1.31
N THR A 94 -20.12 9.39 0.54
CA THR A 94 -21.50 8.90 0.73
C THR A 94 -21.73 8.35 2.14
N LEU A 95 -20.76 7.62 2.69
CA LEU A 95 -20.88 7.02 4.04
C LEU A 95 -20.66 8.06 5.16
N ALA A 96 -19.97 9.15 4.86
CA ALA A 96 -19.69 10.25 5.77
C ALA A 96 -20.62 11.46 5.57
N PHE A 97 -21.73 11.31 4.83
CA PHE A 97 -22.54 12.44 4.37
C PHE A 97 -23.03 13.34 5.52
N GLU A 98 -23.41 12.77 6.67
CA GLU A 98 -23.85 13.55 7.83
C GLU A 98 -22.72 14.43 8.38
N GLU A 99 -21.50 13.89 8.50
CA GLU A 99 -20.35 14.64 9.00
C GLU A 99 -19.92 15.72 8.01
N ILE A 100 -20.07 15.46 6.71
CA ILE A 100 -19.80 16.46 5.66
C ILE A 100 -20.84 17.58 5.72
N LEU A 101 -22.13 17.25 5.83
CA LEU A 101 -23.21 18.24 5.83
C LEU A 101 -23.26 19.13 7.07
N LYS A 102 -22.66 18.70 8.19
CA LYS A 102 -22.48 19.56 9.39
C LYS A 102 -21.54 20.74 9.13
N GLU A 103 -20.56 20.53 8.25
CA GLU A 103 -19.48 21.48 7.97
C GLU A 103 -19.74 22.27 6.68
N CYS A 104 -20.70 21.82 5.86
CA CYS A 104 -21.07 22.46 4.60
C CYS A 104 -22.23 23.47 4.79
N PRO A 105 -22.24 24.56 4.01
CA PRO A 105 -23.32 25.54 4.04
C PRO A 105 -24.64 24.96 3.52
N LEU A 106 -25.75 25.62 3.83
CA LEU A 106 -27.08 25.24 3.33
C LEU A 106 -27.19 25.30 1.80
N SER A 107 -26.32 26.07 1.13
CA SER A 107 -26.25 26.14 -0.33
C SER A 107 -25.71 24.87 -0.99
N THR A 108 -25.10 23.95 -0.23
CA THR A 108 -24.60 22.69 -0.78
C THR A 108 -25.79 21.83 -1.22
N ARG A 109 -25.83 21.52 -2.52
CA ARG A 109 -26.85 20.69 -3.14
C ARG A 109 -26.51 19.22 -2.96
N VAL A 110 -27.48 18.41 -2.55
CA VAL A 110 -27.31 16.98 -2.34
C VAL A 110 -28.05 16.22 -3.42
N ILE A 111 -27.37 15.28 -4.07
CA ILE A 111 -27.96 14.38 -5.06
C ILE A 111 -27.86 12.97 -4.50
N LEU A 112 -28.98 12.31 -4.29
CA LEU A 112 -29.04 10.89 -3.97
C LEU A 112 -29.29 10.11 -5.25
N VAL A 113 -28.34 9.28 -5.66
CA VAL A 113 -28.54 8.32 -6.76
C VAL A 113 -29.17 7.06 -6.16
N GLU A 114 -30.46 6.86 -6.43
CA GLU A 114 -31.24 5.76 -5.88
C GLU A 114 -30.99 4.47 -6.68
N GLU A 115 -30.62 3.40 -5.98
CA GLU A 115 -30.49 2.07 -6.56
C GLU A 115 -31.85 1.36 -6.52
N VAL A 116 -32.34 0.99 -7.71
CA VAL A 116 -33.66 0.35 -7.89
C VAL A 116 -33.62 -1.11 -7.43
N ASP A 117 -32.62 -1.87 -7.88
CA ASP A 117 -32.39 -3.25 -7.48
C ASP A 117 -31.23 -3.34 -6.48
N LYS A 118 -31.60 -3.31 -5.19
CA LYS A 118 -30.63 -3.31 -4.09
C LYS A 118 -29.95 -4.67 -3.89
N ASP A 119 -30.61 -5.76 -4.27
CA ASP A 119 -30.06 -7.10 -4.16
C ASP A 119 -29.02 -7.34 -5.27
N ALA A 120 -29.31 -6.93 -6.51
CA ALA A 120 -28.34 -6.94 -7.60
C ALA A 120 -27.13 -6.05 -7.28
N TRP A 121 -27.37 -4.83 -6.78
CA TRP A 121 -26.29 -3.95 -6.32
C TRP A 121 -25.43 -4.61 -5.22
N ALA A 122 -26.05 -5.30 -4.26
CA ALA A 122 -25.32 -5.95 -3.18
C ALA A 122 -24.38 -7.07 -3.68
N LEU A 123 -24.82 -7.85 -4.67
CA LEU A 123 -23.99 -8.86 -5.32
C LEU A 123 -22.79 -8.21 -6.03
N ASP A 124 -23.04 -7.20 -6.85
CA ASP A 124 -21.98 -6.48 -7.57
C ASP A 124 -20.99 -5.82 -6.61
N ALA A 125 -21.50 -5.18 -5.55
CA ALA A 125 -20.67 -4.57 -4.52
C ALA A 125 -19.75 -5.59 -3.83
N ALA A 126 -20.24 -6.81 -3.55
CA ALA A 126 -19.43 -7.88 -2.97
C ALA A 126 -18.26 -8.28 -3.90
N THR A 127 -18.51 -8.37 -5.22
CA THR A 127 -17.45 -8.70 -6.19
C THR A 127 -16.33 -7.66 -6.25
N ILE A 128 -16.63 -6.40 -5.91
CA ILE A 128 -15.67 -5.29 -5.91
C ILE A 128 -14.96 -5.18 -4.57
N TRP A 129 -15.72 -5.11 -3.48
CA TRP A 129 -15.20 -4.74 -2.17
C TRP A 129 -14.54 -5.91 -1.43
N GLU A 130 -14.99 -7.16 -1.60
CA GLU A 130 -14.37 -8.29 -0.90
C GLU A 130 -12.93 -8.56 -1.35
N PRO A 131 -12.61 -8.62 -2.66
CA PRO A 131 -11.23 -8.81 -3.11
C PRO A 131 -10.35 -7.63 -2.68
N LEU A 132 -10.87 -6.40 -2.79
CA LEU A 132 -10.15 -5.20 -2.42
C LEU A 132 -9.83 -5.16 -0.91
N LEU A 133 -10.77 -5.56 -0.06
CA LEU A 133 -10.54 -5.67 1.38
C LEU A 133 -9.43 -6.68 1.70
N ARG A 134 -9.46 -7.86 1.09
CA ARG A 134 -8.42 -8.89 1.27
C ARG A 134 -7.04 -8.42 0.82
N GLN A 135 -6.96 -7.70 -0.30
CA GLN A 135 -5.69 -7.19 -0.81
C GLN A 135 -5.12 -6.08 0.08
N THR A 136 -5.96 -5.13 0.51
CA THR A 136 -5.51 -4.07 1.44
C THR A 136 -5.09 -4.65 2.79
N GLU A 137 -5.73 -5.74 3.26
CA GLU A 137 -5.31 -6.44 4.48
C GLU A 137 -3.91 -7.03 4.35
N LYS A 138 -3.61 -7.68 3.22
CA LYS A 138 -2.26 -8.23 2.94
C LYS A 138 -1.21 -7.12 2.89
N ALA A 139 -1.51 -6.00 2.25
CA ALA A 139 -0.62 -4.85 2.22
C ALA A 139 -0.37 -4.30 3.64
N ALA A 140 -1.42 -4.14 4.44
CA ALA A 140 -1.34 -3.63 5.80
C ALA A 140 -0.49 -4.51 6.73
N LYS A 141 -0.54 -5.85 6.58
CA LYS A 141 0.32 -6.78 7.34
C LYS A 141 1.82 -6.53 7.11
N ARG A 142 2.19 -5.94 5.98
CA ARG A 142 3.57 -5.55 5.63
C ARG A 142 3.89 -4.10 6.00
N GLN A 143 3.07 -3.47 6.84
CA GLN A 143 3.14 -2.04 7.21
C GLN A 143 3.00 -1.07 6.02
N ALA A 144 2.63 -1.57 4.84
CA ALA A 144 2.34 -0.76 3.66
C ALA A 144 0.82 -0.50 3.59
N GLY A 145 0.41 0.77 3.60
CA GLY A 145 -1.01 1.11 3.39
C GLY A 145 -1.95 0.73 4.55
N ALA A 146 -1.48 0.71 5.80
CA ALA A 146 -2.32 0.41 6.97
C ALA A 146 -3.55 1.34 7.07
N HIS A 147 -3.39 2.64 6.81
CA HIS A 147 -4.51 3.59 6.79
C HIS A 147 -5.48 3.36 5.64
N LEU A 148 -4.98 2.93 4.48
CA LEU A 148 -5.82 2.55 3.34
C LEU A 148 -6.69 1.34 3.69
N HIS A 149 -6.11 0.31 4.30
CA HIS A 149 -6.87 -0.85 4.78
C HIS A 149 -7.90 -0.45 5.84
N GLN A 150 -7.54 0.38 6.81
CA GLN A 150 -8.48 0.87 7.82
C GLN A 150 -9.66 1.63 7.18
N MET A 151 -9.39 2.52 6.22
CA MET A 151 -10.44 3.23 5.48
C MET A 151 -11.35 2.26 4.71
N VAL A 152 -10.78 1.36 3.91
CA VAL A 152 -11.55 0.38 3.11
C VAL A 152 -12.36 -0.54 4.03
N SER A 153 -11.78 -1.02 5.12
CA SER A 153 -12.49 -1.83 6.13
C SER A 153 -13.67 -1.07 6.73
N LYS A 154 -13.50 0.20 7.09
CA LYS A 154 -14.58 1.06 7.61
C LYS A 154 -15.67 1.27 6.57
N MET A 155 -15.28 1.48 5.32
CA MET A 155 -16.21 1.60 4.20
C MET A 155 -17.03 0.32 4.03
N THR A 156 -16.39 -0.84 3.94
CA THR A 156 -17.08 -2.14 3.82
C THR A 156 -18.00 -2.40 5.00
N MET A 157 -17.59 -2.08 6.24
CA MET A 157 -18.48 -2.18 7.41
C MET A 157 -19.68 -1.22 7.35
N GLY A 158 -19.49 -0.02 6.79
CA GLY A 158 -20.58 0.93 6.56
C GLY A 158 -21.57 0.48 5.50
N MET A 159 -21.12 -0.26 4.48
CA MET A 159 -21.96 -0.83 3.42
C MET A 159 -22.67 -2.11 3.84
N ALA A 160 -21.97 -3.00 4.55
CA ALA A 160 -22.50 -4.31 4.94
C ALA A 160 -23.18 -4.31 6.32
N GLY A 161 -23.05 -3.23 7.08
CA GLY A 161 -23.53 -3.13 8.45
C GLY A 161 -22.65 -3.88 9.45
N SER A 162 -22.88 -3.64 10.74
CA SER A 162 -22.10 -4.26 11.83
C SER A 162 -22.63 -5.63 12.27
N SER A 163 -23.83 -6.02 11.83
CA SER A 163 -24.51 -7.24 12.24
C SER A 163 -24.75 -8.17 11.06
N ARG A 164 -24.29 -9.43 11.18
CA ARG A 164 -24.54 -10.49 10.19
C ARG A 164 -26.02 -10.80 9.92
N LYS A 165 -26.94 -10.22 10.68
CA LYS A 165 -28.39 -10.44 10.56
C LYS A 165 -29.06 -9.54 9.52
N VAL A 166 -28.42 -8.45 9.12
CA VAL A 166 -28.98 -7.48 8.17
C VAL A 166 -28.32 -7.70 6.82
N SER A 167 -29.11 -7.81 5.75
CA SER A 167 -28.57 -7.94 4.40
C SER A 167 -27.92 -6.63 3.96
N VAL A 168 -26.93 -6.72 3.07
CA VAL A 168 -26.25 -5.56 2.49
C VAL A 168 -27.25 -4.65 1.76
N ALA A 169 -28.23 -5.24 1.06
CA ALA A 169 -29.34 -4.53 0.42
C ALA A 169 -30.18 -3.71 1.41
N ALA A 170 -30.52 -4.29 2.57
CA ALA A 170 -31.27 -3.58 3.62
C ALA A 170 -30.44 -2.44 4.25
N VAL A 171 -29.12 -2.60 4.38
CA VAL A 171 -28.23 -1.51 4.84
C VAL A 171 -28.23 -0.34 3.86
N LEU A 172 -28.22 -0.61 2.56
CA LEU A 172 -28.35 0.44 1.53
C LEU A 172 -29.72 1.14 1.61
N GLU A 173 -30.80 0.38 1.73
CA GLU A 173 -32.15 0.95 1.90
C GLU A 173 -32.22 1.89 3.11
N MET A 174 -31.71 1.44 4.26
CA MET A 174 -31.63 2.28 5.46
C MET A 174 -30.78 3.54 5.26
N LEU A 175 -29.72 3.47 4.46
CA LEU A 175 -28.89 4.63 4.13
C LEU A 175 -29.66 5.64 3.26
N GLU A 176 -30.31 5.18 2.19
CA GLU A 176 -31.11 6.01 1.29
C GLU A 176 -32.27 6.70 2.03
N ASP A 177 -32.99 5.96 2.88
CA ASP A 177 -34.08 6.49 3.70
C ASP A 177 -33.57 7.51 4.72
N ARG A 178 -32.41 7.27 5.32
CA ARG A 178 -31.79 8.22 6.24
C ARG A 178 -31.39 9.50 5.51
N VAL A 179 -30.86 9.42 4.28
CA VAL A 179 -30.58 10.61 3.46
C VAL A 179 -31.86 11.40 3.19
N LYS A 180 -32.93 10.74 2.75
CA LYS A 180 -34.23 11.38 2.47
C LYS A 180 -34.85 12.04 3.71
N THR A 181 -34.54 11.53 4.90
CA THR A 181 -35.04 12.06 6.18
C THR A 181 -34.20 13.23 6.70
N VAL A 182 -32.87 13.13 6.60
CA VAL A 182 -31.92 14.11 7.17
C VAL A 182 -31.75 15.34 6.28
N VAL A 183 -31.85 15.17 4.95
CA VAL A 183 -31.61 16.25 4.00
C VAL A 183 -32.94 16.94 3.64
N PRO A 184 -33.07 18.27 3.86
CA PRO A 184 -34.24 19.03 3.42
C PRO A 184 -34.53 18.87 1.92
N LYS A 185 -35.83 18.75 1.57
CA LYS A 185 -36.29 18.44 0.21
C LYS A 185 -35.88 19.50 -0.83
N ASP A 186 -35.73 20.75 -0.43
CA ASP A 186 -35.32 21.87 -1.28
C ASP A 186 -33.86 21.79 -1.73
N ARG A 187 -33.01 21.06 -0.99
CA ARG A 187 -31.60 20.81 -1.33
C ARG A 187 -31.29 19.35 -1.65
N LEU A 188 -32.32 18.51 -1.83
CA LEU A 188 -32.17 17.09 -2.16
C LEU A 188 -32.78 16.80 -3.54
N LEU A 189 -31.98 16.25 -4.44
CA LEU A 189 -32.45 15.59 -5.66
C LEU A 189 -32.35 14.08 -5.48
N VAL A 190 -33.47 13.37 -5.58
CA VAL A 190 -33.45 11.91 -5.75
C VAL A 190 -33.38 11.62 -7.25
N TYR A 191 -32.22 11.14 -7.70
CA TYR A 191 -31.91 10.85 -9.09
C TYR A 191 -31.96 9.35 -9.34
N ARG A 192 -32.58 8.93 -10.44
CA ARG A 192 -32.58 7.54 -10.91
C ARG A 192 -31.78 7.42 -12.19
N TYR A 193 -31.03 6.33 -12.33
CA TYR A 193 -30.35 6.05 -13.59
C TYR A 193 -31.36 5.99 -14.74
N GLY A 194 -31.00 6.62 -15.86
CA GLY A 194 -31.88 6.80 -17.02
C GLY A 194 -32.71 8.08 -17.03
N SER A 195 -32.73 8.88 -15.95
CA SER A 195 -33.47 10.16 -15.95
C SER A 195 -32.82 11.28 -16.80
N GLY A 196 -31.55 11.13 -17.18
CA GLY A 196 -30.86 12.04 -18.11
C GLY A 196 -30.56 13.42 -17.51
N TRP A 197 -30.35 14.40 -18.40
CA TRP A 197 -29.87 15.73 -18.02
C TRP A 197 -30.88 16.62 -17.31
N GLU A 198 -32.14 16.55 -17.70
CA GLU A 198 -33.18 17.51 -17.32
C GLU A 198 -33.32 17.70 -15.79
N PRO A 199 -33.55 16.65 -14.97
CA PRO A 199 -33.70 16.82 -13.53
C PRO A 199 -32.41 17.31 -12.86
N LEU A 200 -31.26 16.87 -13.36
CA LEU A 200 -29.95 17.25 -12.82
C LEU A 200 -29.63 18.73 -13.08
N CYS A 201 -29.82 19.16 -14.33
CA CYS A 201 -29.54 20.53 -14.77
C CYS A 201 -30.50 21.53 -14.11
N HIS A 202 -31.79 21.20 -14.04
CA HIS A 202 -32.78 22.02 -13.35
C HIS A 202 -32.43 22.20 -11.87
N PHE A 203 -32.13 21.10 -11.16
CA PHE A 203 -31.79 21.14 -9.74
C PHE A 203 -30.50 21.93 -9.43
N LEU A 204 -29.49 21.80 -10.30
CA LEU A 204 -28.22 22.52 -10.16
C LEU A 204 -28.25 23.93 -10.76
N SER A 205 -29.37 24.33 -11.36
CA SER A 205 -29.53 25.60 -12.08
C SER A 205 -28.43 25.81 -13.13
N LYS A 206 -28.16 24.77 -13.91
CA LYS A 206 -27.16 24.75 -14.99
C LYS A 206 -27.86 24.49 -16.34
N PRO A 207 -27.35 25.04 -17.45
CA PRO A 207 -27.84 24.66 -18.77
C PRO A 207 -27.46 23.21 -19.07
N ILE A 208 -28.26 22.56 -19.91
CA ILE A 208 -27.91 21.24 -20.45
C ILE A 208 -26.63 21.40 -21.30
N PRO A 209 -25.65 20.49 -21.18
CA PRO A 209 -24.43 20.57 -21.98
C PRO A 209 -24.71 20.45 -23.49
N HIS A 210 -24.20 21.41 -24.25
CA HIS A 210 -24.25 21.44 -25.70
C HIS A 210 -22.84 21.50 -26.29
N SER A 211 -22.64 20.85 -27.43
CA SER A 211 -21.43 20.90 -28.24
C SER A 211 -21.78 21.39 -29.65
N ASP A 212 -20.89 22.17 -30.25
CA ASP A 212 -21.13 22.78 -31.57
C ASP A 212 -21.24 21.74 -32.71
N GLU A 213 -20.64 20.56 -32.53
CA GLU A 213 -20.58 19.52 -33.56
C GLU A 213 -21.76 18.54 -33.53
N THR A 214 -22.26 18.18 -32.34
CA THR A 214 -23.30 17.13 -32.18
C THR A 214 -24.58 17.60 -31.50
N GLY A 215 -24.67 18.90 -31.17
CA GLY A 215 -25.81 19.45 -30.45
C GLY A 215 -25.77 19.06 -28.96
N THR A 216 -26.89 18.57 -28.42
CA THR A 216 -26.96 18.15 -27.00
C THR A 216 -26.02 16.97 -26.73
N VAL A 217 -25.11 17.12 -25.77
CA VAL A 217 -24.19 16.04 -25.40
C VAL A 217 -24.99 14.92 -24.73
N PRO A 218 -24.86 13.65 -25.15
CA PRO A 218 -25.57 12.54 -24.52
C PRO A 218 -25.15 12.39 -23.05
N PHE A 219 -26.08 11.96 -22.20
CA PHE A 219 -25.77 11.71 -20.80
C PHE A 219 -24.73 10.58 -20.69
N PRO A 220 -23.72 10.69 -19.80
CA PRO A 220 -22.66 9.69 -19.69
C PRO A 220 -23.20 8.29 -19.43
N PRO A 221 -22.57 7.24 -20.00
CA PRO A 221 -22.99 5.87 -19.77
C PRO A 221 -22.81 5.48 -18.29
N GLN A 222 -23.63 4.53 -17.83
CA GLN A 222 -23.50 3.98 -16.49
C GLN A 222 -22.20 3.17 -16.39
N GLU A 223 -21.41 3.46 -15.36
CA GLU A 223 -20.16 2.76 -15.05
C GLU A 223 -20.27 2.14 -13.66
N SER A 224 -19.85 0.88 -13.52
CA SER A 224 -19.91 0.12 -12.25
C SER A 224 -18.80 0.50 -11.26
N GLY A 225 -17.80 1.29 -11.68
CA GLY A 225 -16.66 1.68 -10.85
C GLY A 225 -15.66 0.55 -10.53
N THR A 226 -15.77 -0.60 -11.23
CA THR A 226 -14.84 -1.73 -11.13
C THR A 226 -13.42 -1.34 -11.54
N ASP A 227 -13.29 -0.42 -12.49
CA ASP A 227 -12.03 0.15 -12.96
C ASP A 227 -11.23 0.84 -11.83
N VAL A 228 -11.92 1.50 -10.89
CA VAL A 228 -11.29 2.18 -9.76
C VAL A 228 -10.74 1.16 -8.76
N ALA A 229 -11.49 0.09 -8.50
CA ALA A 229 -11.03 -1.00 -7.65
C ALA A 229 -9.86 -1.76 -8.31
N ALA A 230 -9.93 -1.99 -9.62
CA ALA A 230 -8.86 -2.60 -10.40
C ALA A 230 -7.58 -1.74 -10.38
N ASP A 231 -7.67 -0.41 -10.57
CA ASP A 231 -6.51 0.49 -10.48
C ASP A 231 -5.85 0.43 -9.09
N LEU A 232 -6.65 0.38 -8.02
CA LEU A 232 -6.10 0.24 -6.67
C LEU A 232 -5.45 -1.13 -6.45
N SER A 233 -6.10 -2.20 -6.91
CA SER A 233 -5.57 -3.58 -6.87
C SER A 233 -4.23 -3.67 -7.60
N ASP A 234 -4.15 -3.15 -8.82
CA ASP A 234 -2.93 -3.16 -9.64
C ASP A 234 -1.80 -2.37 -8.97
N ARG A 235 -2.11 -1.23 -8.33
CA ARG A 235 -1.12 -0.46 -7.57
C ARG A 235 -0.57 -1.24 -6.39
N LEU A 236 -1.43 -1.89 -5.61
CA LEU A 236 -1.02 -2.72 -4.49
C LEU A 236 -0.14 -3.86 -5.00
N GLN A 237 -0.58 -4.59 -6.03
CA GLN A 237 0.16 -5.71 -6.61
C GLN A 237 1.51 -5.28 -7.19
N ARG A 238 1.61 -4.12 -7.85
CA ARG A 238 2.90 -3.58 -8.32
C ARG A 238 3.87 -3.34 -7.17
N VAL A 239 3.40 -2.81 -6.03
CA VAL A 239 4.24 -2.66 -4.84
C VAL A 239 4.69 -4.02 -4.31
N GLU A 240 3.82 -5.03 -4.30
CA GLU A 240 4.20 -6.39 -3.91
C GLU A 240 5.30 -6.97 -4.81
N TRP A 241 5.15 -6.83 -6.13
CA TRP A 241 6.16 -7.27 -7.08
C TRP A 241 7.48 -6.55 -6.86
N VAL A 242 7.48 -5.22 -6.71
CA VAL A 242 8.70 -4.45 -6.46
C VAL A 242 9.38 -4.91 -5.17
N VAL A 243 8.63 -5.09 -4.08
CA VAL A 243 9.17 -5.59 -2.81
C VAL A 243 9.78 -6.98 -3.01
N LEU A 244 9.09 -7.89 -3.71
CA LEU A 244 9.61 -9.23 -4.00
C LEU A 244 10.91 -9.16 -4.80
N TRP A 245 10.97 -8.39 -5.89
CA TRP A 245 12.17 -8.23 -6.70
C TRP A 245 13.34 -7.66 -5.90
N VAL A 246 13.09 -6.63 -5.08
CA VAL A 246 14.12 -6.05 -4.20
C VAL A 246 14.60 -7.07 -3.18
N THR A 247 13.69 -7.83 -2.54
CA THR A 247 14.09 -8.88 -1.59
C THR A 247 14.90 -9.99 -2.24
N CYS A 248 14.49 -10.46 -3.43
CA CYS A 248 15.25 -11.45 -4.19
C CYS A 248 16.64 -10.93 -4.58
N PHE A 249 16.73 -9.67 -5.00
CA PHE A 249 18.01 -9.03 -5.31
C PHE A 249 18.91 -8.93 -4.08
N LEU A 250 18.37 -8.53 -2.92
CA LEU A 250 19.12 -8.47 -1.66
C LEU A 250 19.61 -9.85 -1.19
N VAL A 251 18.78 -10.89 -1.34
CA VAL A 251 19.16 -12.27 -1.02
C VAL A 251 20.25 -12.78 -1.98
N ALA A 252 20.14 -12.49 -3.27
CA ALA A 252 21.16 -12.84 -4.25
C ALA A 252 22.49 -12.12 -3.96
N ALA A 253 22.44 -10.82 -3.65
CA ALA A 253 23.61 -10.04 -3.25
C ALA A 253 24.25 -10.60 -1.97
N LEU A 254 23.44 -10.98 -0.97
CA LEU A 254 23.91 -11.63 0.25
C LEU A 254 24.60 -12.95 -0.07
N PHE A 255 24.03 -13.78 -0.96
CA PHE A 255 24.63 -15.05 -1.36
C PHE A 255 25.99 -14.84 -2.06
N VAL A 256 26.08 -13.89 -2.99
CA VAL A 256 27.32 -13.55 -3.69
C VAL A 256 28.41 -13.04 -2.74
N LEU A 257 28.04 -12.31 -1.69
CA LEU A 257 28.99 -11.86 -0.66
C LEU A 257 29.35 -12.97 0.35
N TYR A 258 28.39 -13.85 0.65
CA TYR A 258 28.57 -14.94 1.60
C TYR A 258 29.43 -16.07 1.04
N THR A 259 29.31 -16.41 -0.24
CA THR A 259 30.08 -17.50 -0.85
C THR A 259 31.60 -17.33 -0.73
N PRO A 260 32.25 -16.20 -1.10
CA PRO A 260 33.69 -16.05 -0.96
C PRO A 260 34.13 -16.00 0.50
N LEU A 261 33.33 -15.39 1.39
CA LEU A 261 33.60 -15.37 2.83
C LEU A 261 33.58 -16.79 3.40
N TYR A 262 32.56 -17.58 3.03
CA TYR A 262 32.38 -18.95 3.49
C TYR A 262 33.50 -19.86 2.96
N THR A 263 33.87 -19.75 1.69
CA THR A 263 34.99 -20.53 1.14
C THR A 263 36.30 -20.15 1.81
N GLN A 264 36.58 -18.85 2.01
CA GLN A 264 37.78 -18.41 2.73
C GLN A 264 37.84 -18.93 4.17
N LEU A 265 36.73 -18.86 4.91
CA LEU A 265 36.63 -19.40 6.28
C LEU A 265 36.84 -20.91 6.29
N ARG A 266 36.15 -21.64 5.42
CA ARG A 266 36.27 -23.11 5.31
C ARG A 266 37.72 -23.51 5.02
N ASP A 267 38.34 -22.86 4.05
CA ASP A 267 39.70 -23.20 3.63
C ASP A 267 40.71 -22.83 4.74
N SER A 268 40.48 -21.73 5.47
CA SER A 268 41.28 -21.36 6.66
C SER A 268 41.15 -22.37 7.81
N VAL A 269 39.93 -22.85 8.07
CA VAL A 269 39.67 -23.87 9.11
C VAL A 269 40.27 -25.22 8.71
N ALA A 270 40.17 -25.60 7.43
CA ALA A 270 40.77 -26.82 6.91
C ALA A 270 42.29 -26.79 7.07
N ALA A 271 42.95 -25.68 6.70
CA ALA A 271 44.39 -25.51 6.88
C ALA A 271 44.80 -25.58 8.36
N TYR A 272 44.06 -24.92 9.25
CA TYR A 272 44.30 -25.02 10.69
C TYR A 272 44.15 -26.45 11.21
N TYR A 273 43.14 -27.19 10.73
CA TYR A 273 42.90 -28.58 11.15
C TYR A 273 44.00 -29.53 10.66
N GLU A 274 44.50 -29.34 9.44
CA GLU A 274 45.65 -30.11 8.93
C GLU A 274 46.90 -29.86 9.76
N ASP A 275 47.25 -28.59 10.02
CA ASP A 275 48.40 -28.23 10.86
C ASP A 275 48.25 -28.79 12.30
N TYR A 276 47.04 -28.74 12.86
CA TYR A 276 46.74 -29.35 14.16
C TYR A 276 46.93 -30.88 14.11
N ARG A 277 46.39 -31.53 13.07
CA ARG A 277 46.50 -32.98 12.90
C ARG A 277 47.96 -33.43 12.80
N GLU A 278 48.78 -32.76 12.00
CA GLU A 278 50.22 -33.07 11.88
C GLU A 278 50.96 -32.92 13.22
N ALA A 279 50.62 -31.92 14.02
CA ALA A 279 51.27 -31.68 15.31
C ALA A 279 50.86 -32.70 16.39
N PHE A 280 49.60 -33.13 16.41
CA PHE A 280 49.04 -33.93 17.52
C PHE A 280 48.86 -35.42 17.20
N GLU A 281 48.63 -35.83 15.95
CA GLU A 281 48.43 -37.24 15.58
C GLU A 281 49.63 -38.17 15.84
N PRO A 282 50.91 -37.81 15.59
CA PRO A 282 52.05 -38.66 15.94
C PRO A 282 52.16 -38.86 17.46
N VAL A 283 51.87 -37.81 18.22
CA VAL A 283 51.85 -37.82 19.68
C VAL A 283 50.74 -38.71 20.24
N LEU A 284 49.57 -38.71 19.61
CA LEU A 284 48.45 -39.57 20.01
C LEU A 284 48.73 -41.03 19.68
N ARG A 285 49.29 -41.32 18.50
CA ARG A 285 49.64 -42.68 18.06
C ARG A 285 50.75 -43.33 18.89
N GLU A 286 51.80 -42.60 19.24
CA GLU A 286 52.89 -43.12 20.07
C GLU A 286 52.41 -43.54 21.48
N ASN A 287 51.30 -42.95 21.92
CA ASN A 287 50.73 -43.09 23.25
C ASN A 287 49.44 -43.91 23.28
N GLU A 288 48.96 -44.39 22.13
CA GLU A 288 47.75 -45.19 21.99
C GLU A 288 48.01 -46.61 22.53
N GLY A 289 47.41 -46.95 23.68
CA GLY A 289 47.59 -48.24 24.35
C GLY A 289 48.62 -48.28 25.50
N ASN A 290 49.30 -47.16 25.81
CA ASN A 290 50.21 -47.04 26.95
C ASN A 290 49.56 -46.29 28.13
N THR A 291 49.70 -46.82 29.37
CA THR A 291 49.23 -46.14 30.59
C THR A 291 50.19 -45.01 31.01
N ILE A 292 49.89 -43.79 30.59
CA ILE A 292 50.73 -42.62 30.84
C ILE A 292 50.33 -41.95 32.16
N SER A 293 51.32 -41.59 32.99
CA SER A 293 51.07 -40.78 34.19
C SER A 293 50.53 -39.39 33.84
N LEU A 294 49.55 -38.89 34.62
CA LEU A 294 48.85 -37.62 34.37
C LEU A 294 49.82 -36.43 34.21
N ARG A 295 50.92 -36.41 34.97
CA ARG A 295 51.96 -35.38 34.88
C ARG A 295 52.70 -35.41 33.54
N ARG A 296 53.00 -36.60 33.02
CA ARG A 296 53.69 -36.76 31.72
C ARG A 296 52.76 -36.39 30.57
N ALA A 297 51.49 -36.76 30.65
CA ALA A 297 50.47 -36.35 29.67
C ALA A 297 50.30 -34.82 29.64
N LEU A 298 50.25 -34.16 30.80
CA LEU A 298 50.17 -32.69 30.89
C LEU A 298 51.40 -31.98 30.32
N VAL A 299 52.61 -32.46 30.62
CA VAL A 299 53.85 -31.87 30.08
C VAL A 299 53.91 -32.04 28.57
N LEU A 300 53.53 -33.21 28.07
CA LEU A 300 53.57 -33.52 26.66
C LEU A 300 52.53 -32.68 25.88
N ALA A 301 51.30 -32.60 26.38
CA ALA A 301 50.26 -31.73 25.82
C ALA A 301 50.66 -30.25 25.83
N LYS A 302 51.34 -29.78 26.90
CA LYS A 302 51.84 -28.41 27.00
C LYS A 302 52.94 -28.12 26.00
N ASN A 303 53.90 -29.03 25.82
CA ASN A 303 55.01 -28.83 24.89
C ASN A 303 54.53 -28.85 23.44
N THR A 304 53.59 -29.73 23.09
CA THR A 304 53.01 -29.79 21.75
C THR A 304 52.21 -28.54 21.44
N THR A 305 51.35 -28.07 22.36
CA THR A 305 50.63 -26.79 22.20
C THR A 305 51.56 -25.59 22.08
N MET A 306 52.60 -25.46 22.92
CA MET A 306 53.55 -24.34 22.78
C MET A 306 54.29 -24.38 21.44
N SER A 307 54.76 -25.55 21.00
CA SER A 307 55.46 -25.67 19.71
C SER A 307 54.56 -25.36 18.51
N PHE A 308 53.28 -25.74 18.59
CA PHE A 308 52.27 -25.43 17.59
C PHE A 308 51.99 -23.92 17.56
N GLU A 309 51.77 -23.29 18.72
CA GLU A 309 51.56 -21.85 18.81
C GLU A 309 52.76 -21.04 18.29
N GLU A 310 53.99 -21.45 18.58
CA GLU A 310 55.20 -20.78 18.08
C GLU A 310 55.30 -20.86 16.56
N LYS A 311 55.08 -22.04 15.96
CA LYS A 311 55.05 -22.22 14.50
C LYS A 311 53.92 -21.41 13.86
N TRP A 312 52.74 -21.42 14.47
CA TRP A 312 51.58 -20.68 13.98
C TRP A 312 51.79 -19.16 14.03
N ARG A 313 52.38 -18.64 15.12
CA ARG A 313 52.74 -17.22 15.22
C ARG A 313 53.84 -16.83 14.22
N ALA A 314 54.84 -17.68 14.01
CA ALA A 314 55.92 -17.43 13.04
C ALA A 314 55.42 -17.34 11.60
N ARG A 315 54.33 -18.05 11.27
CA ARG A 315 53.67 -18.01 9.96
C ARG A 315 52.73 -16.80 9.78
N GLY A 316 52.65 -15.89 10.76
CA GLY A 316 51.78 -14.70 10.70
C GLY A 316 50.35 -14.94 11.21
N GLY A 317 50.09 -16.05 11.89
CA GLY A 317 48.78 -16.39 12.44
C GLY A 317 47.67 -16.48 11.37
N VAL A 318 46.47 -16.02 11.70
CA VAL A 318 45.29 -16.09 10.81
C VAL A 318 45.51 -15.33 9.50
N ALA A 319 46.21 -14.19 9.54
CA ALA A 319 46.46 -13.36 8.36
C ALA A 319 47.48 -14.00 7.40
N GLY A 320 48.50 -14.67 7.93
CA GLY A 320 49.51 -15.37 7.11
C GLY A 320 48.97 -16.67 6.50
N ALA A 321 48.17 -17.44 7.24
CA ALA A 321 47.49 -18.62 6.71
C ALA A 321 46.48 -18.25 5.59
N ALA A 322 45.73 -17.16 5.77
CA ALA A 322 44.85 -16.65 4.72
C ALA A 322 45.63 -16.15 3.48
N GLY A 323 46.80 -15.54 3.67
CA GLY A 323 47.69 -15.12 2.59
C GLY A 323 48.22 -16.28 1.74
N GLU A 324 48.64 -17.38 2.37
CA GLU A 324 49.09 -18.59 1.65
C GLU A 324 47.94 -19.34 0.94
N ALA A 325 46.74 -19.34 1.53
CA ALA A 325 45.55 -19.91 0.87
C ALA A 325 45.15 -19.11 -0.38
N LEU A 326 45.21 -17.77 -0.29
CA LEU A 326 44.96 -16.88 -1.42
C LEU A 326 46.01 -16.99 -2.53
N SER A 327 47.29 -17.14 -2.19
CA SER A 327 48.34 -17.36 -3.20
C SER A 327 48.17 -18.70 -3.94
N LYS A 328 47.78 -19.76 -3.22
CA LYS A 328 47.47 -21.06 -3.84
C LYS A 328 46.25 -21.01 -4.76
N LEU A 329 45.24 -20.19 -4.45
CA LEU A 329 44.06 -19.99 -5.30
C LEU A 329 44.39 -19.18 -6.56
N ALA A 330 45.25 -18.16 -6.46
CA ALA A 330 45.72 -17.40 -7.61
C ALA A 330 46.51 -18.27 -8.61
N ASP A 331 47.35 -19.18 -8.10
CA ASP A 331 48.08 -20.15 -8.92
C ASP A 331 47.18 -21.26 -9.51
N GLY A 332 46.04 -21.55 -8.86
CA GLY A 332 45.04 -22.51 -9.34
C GLY A 332 44.16 -21.96 -10.47
N ALA A 333 43.68 -20.72 -10.34
CA ALA A 333 42.84 -20.07 -11.37
C ALA A 333 43.60 -19.77 -12.67
N GLY A 334 44.93 -19.57 -12.60
CA GLY A 334 45.78 -19.42 -13.78
C GLY A 334 45.88 -20.68 -14.65
N LYS A 335 45.70 -21.88 -14.08
CA LYS A 335 45.80 -23.15 -14.80
C LYS A 335 44.54 -23.57 -15.54
N GLU A 336 43.36 -23.11 -15.12
CA GLU A 336 42.10 -23.37 -15.85
C GLU A 336 41.92 -22.45 -17.07
N SER A 337 42.60 -21.30 -17.13
CA SER A 337 42.58 -20.38 -18.28
C SER A 337 43.46 -20.82 -19.46
N GLU A 338 44.40 -21.75 -19.28
CA GLU A 338 45.29 -22.25 -20.35
C GLU A 338 44.82 -23.59 -20.95
N ALA A 339 43.72 -24.17 -20.46
CA ALA A 339 43.19 -25.46 -20.91
C ALA A 339 41.82 -25.38 -21.61
N GLY A 340 41.37 -24.18 -22.01
CA GLY A 340 40.13 -23.93 -22.76
C GLY A 340 40.36 -23.59 -24.22
#